data_AF-A0A832WW30-F1
#
_entry.id   AF-A0A832WW30-F1
#
_cell.length_a   1.000
_cell.length_b   1.000
_cell.length_c   1.000
_cell.angle_alpha   90.00
_cell.angle_beta   90.00
_cell.angle_gamma   90.00
#
_symmetry.space_group_name_H-M   'P 1'
#
loop_
_entity.id
_entity.type
_entity.pdbx_description
1 polymer ?
#
loop_
_entity_poly.entity_id
_entity_poly.type
_entity_poly.pdbx_seq_one_letter_code
_entity_poly.pdbx_strand_id
1 'polypeptide(L)'
;MTIWFYVKTRDTPKTVGEIVGKFNFYKGEHPEDEYSWVTEKGKGEGEYWEIKGKYAPLKDKTLIALAYRIGDSVVLSEVDDSLVPNFLDPLFEKYGFNNLKWIVSPTKK
;
A
#
# COMPACT_ATOMS: atom_id res chain seq x y z
N MET A 1 12.44 9.07 1.57
CA MET A 1 12.21 9.29 0.12
C MET A 1 10.80 8.85 -0.21
N THR A 2 10.21 9.27 -1.33
CA THR A 2 8.89 8.75 -1.73
C THR A 2 9.06 7.74 -2.86
N ILE A 3 8.29 6.66 -2.80
CA ILE A 3 8.32 5.58 -3.78
C ILE A 3 6.93 5.39 -4.36
N TRP A 4 6.90 5.15 -5.68
CA TRP A 4 5.71 4.76 -6.41
C TRP A 4 5.93 3.38 -6.99
N PHE A 5 5.05 2.44 -6.68
CA PHE A 5 5.03 1.13 -7.32
C PHE A 5 3.99 1.12 -8.44
N TYR A 6 4.39 0.64 -9.61
CA TYR A 6 3.56 0.42 -10.77
C TYR A 6 3.41 -1.07 -10.98
N VAL A 7 2.18 -1.55 -10.85
CA VAL A 7 1.81 -2.97 -10.99
C VAL A 7 0.99 -3.13 -12.26
N LYS A 8 1.56 -3.75 -13.29
CA LYS A 8 0.83 -4.09 -14.52
C LYS A 8 -0.10 -5.27 -14.24
N THR A 9 -1.39 -4.99 -14.08
CA THR A 9 -2.37 -6.00 -13.66
C THR A 9 -3.79 -5.63 -14.08
N ARG A 10 -4.64 -6.65 -14.23
CA ARG A 10 -6.10 -6.50 -14.39
C ARG A 10 -6.83 -6.35 -13.06
N ASP A 11 -6.17 -6.66 -11.94
CA ASP A 11 -6.74 -6.51 -10.60
C ASP A 11 -7.12 -5.05 -10.33
N THR A 12 -8.15 -4.83 -9.51
CA THR A 12 -8.60 -3.47 -9.13
C THR A 12 -7.61 -2.80 -8.17
N PRO A 13 -7.58 -1.45 -8.09
CA PRO A 13 -6.73 -0.77 -7.10
C PRO A 13 -7.03 -1.22 -5.66
N LYS A 14 -8.30 -1.51 -5.34
CA LYS A 14 -8.71 -2.12 -4.07
C LYS A 14 -7.99 -3.45 -3.83
N THR A 15 -8.05 -4.35 -4.81
CA THR A 15 -7.46 -5.70 -4.73
C THR A 15 -5.95 -5.63 -4.50
N VAL A 16 -5.25 -4.75 -5.23
CA VAL A 16 -3.80 -4.55 -5.05
C VAL A 16 -3.49 -3.99 -3.65
N GLY A 17 -4.27 -3.02 -3.18
CA GLY A 17 -4.13 -2.48 -1.82
C GLY A 17 -4.38 -3.53 -0.73
N GLU A 18 -5.37 -4.40 -0.92
CA GLU A 18 -5.67 -5.50 0.00
C GLU A 18 -4.59 -6.58 0.03
N ILE A 19 -3.90 -6.84 -1.10
CA ILE A 19 -2.77 -7.77 -1.15
C ILE A 19 -1.64 -7.26 -0.25
N VAL A 20 -1.27 -5.99 -0.40
CA VAL A 20 -0.28 -5.35 0.46
C VAL A 20 -0.77 -5.30 1.90
N GLY A 21 -2.05 -4.98 2.13
CA GLY A 21 -2.61 -4.88 3.47
C GLY A 21 -2.58 -6.21 4.24
N LYS A 22 -2.88 -7.33 3.58
CA LYS A 22 -2.86 -8.67 4.18
C LYS A 22 -1.47 -9.13 4.62
N PHE A 23 -0.44 -8.74 3.87
CA PHE A 23 0.94 -9.03 4.22
C PHE A 23 1.36 -8.27 5.50
N ASN A 24 0.81 -7.07 5.68
CA ASN A 24 1.10 -6.18 6.80
C ASN A 24 0.12 -6.34 7.96
N PHE A 25 -0.11 -7.59 8.36
CA PHE A 25 -0.88 -7.95 9.53
C PHE A 25 0.02 -8.59 10.58
N TYR A 26 0.03 -8.01 11.77
CA TYR A 26 0.70 -8.56 12.94
C TYR A 26 -0.27 -8.64 14.11
N LYS A 27 -0.26 -9.78 14.80
CA LYS A 27 -1.00 -9.99 16.03
C LYS A 27 -0.01 -10.47 17.08
N GLY A 28 0.30 -9.61 18.05
CA GLY A 28 1.13 -9.97 19.19
C GLY A 28 0.38 -10.81 20.23
N GLU A 29 0.99 -10.94 21.41
CA GLU A 29 0.42 -11.73 22.51
C GLU A 29 -0.76 -11.02 23.17
N HIS A 30 -0.77 -9.68 23.17
CA HIS A 30 -1.86 -8.87 23.69
C HIS A 30 -2.73 -8.29 22.56
N PRO A 31 -4.05 -8.11 22.76
CA PRO A 31 -4.92 -7.47 21.77
C PRO A 31 -4.50 -6.05 21.37
N GLU A 32 -3.82 -5.32 22.27
CA GLU A 32 -3.21 -4.03 21.98
C GLU A 32 -2.02 -4.08 21.02
N ASP A 33 -1.42 -5.26 20.80
CA ASP A 33 -0.31 -5.46 19.88
C ASP A 33 -0.77 -5.73 18.44
N GLU A 34 -2.07 -5.60 18.16
CA GLU A 34 -2.60 -5.78 16.80
C GLU A 34 -2.25 -4.56 15.94
N TYR A 35 -1.50 -4.83 14.87
CA TYR A 35 -1.21 -3.90 13.80
C TYR A 35 -1.75 -4.46 12.50
N SER A 36 -2.57 -3.69 11.80
CA SER A 36 -3.09 -4.10 10.50
C SER A 36 -3.14 -2.94 9.54
N TRP A 37 -2.95 -3.23 8.26
CA TRP A 37 -3.21 -2.27 7.20
C TRP A 37 -4.61 -2.50 6.63
N VAL A 38 -5.40 -1.43 6.55
CA VAL A 38 -6.76 -1.45 6.02
C VAL A 38 -6.82 -0.62 4.75
N THR A 39 -7.55 -1.12 3.75
CA THR A 39 -7.79 -0.42 2.50
C THR A 39 -9.19 0.16 2.51
N GLU A 40 -9.31 1.49 2.39
CA GLU A 40 -10.57 2.23 2.43
C GLU A 40 -10.77 3.00 1.13
N LYS A 41 -12.03 3.23 0.74
CA LYS A 41 -12.31 4.07 -0.44
C LYS A 41 -11.94 5.52 -0.13
N GLY A 42 -11.23 6.16 -1.05
CA GLY A 42 -10.90 7.59 -0.96
C GLY A 42 -12.14 8.48 -0.90
N LYS A 43 -12.02 9.63 -0.23
CA LYS A 43 -13.12 10.60 -0.06
C LYS A 43 -13.16 11.72 -1.12
N GLY A 44 -12.15 11.82 -1.97
CA GLY A 44 -12.03 12.86 -2.99
C GLY A 44 -12.66 12.52 -4.34
N GLU A 45 -12.39 13.36 -5.34
CA GLU A 45 -12.77 13.13 -6.73
C GLU A 45 -11.87 12.06 -7.37
N GLY A 46 -12.47 11.10 -8.07
CA GLY A 46 -11.77 10.00 -8.73
C GLY A 46 -11.84 8.66 -7.99
N GLU A 47 -11.51 7.58 -8.69
CA GLU A 47 -11.51 6.22 -8.12
C GLU A 47 -10.12 5.88 -7.57
N TYR A 48 -9.94 6.10 -6.26
CA TYR A 48 -8.74 5.73 -5.53
C TYR A 48 -9.07 5.11 -4.17
N TRP A 49 -8.09 4.40 -3.61
CA TRP A 49 -8.18 3.74 -2.32
C TRP A 49 -7.03 4.19 -1.42
N GLU A 50 -7.31 4.37 -0.14
CA GLU A 50 -6.35 4.74 0.89
C GLU A 50 -5.94 3.49 1.65
N ILE A 51 -4.64 3.17 1.65
CA ILE A 51 -4.06 2.15 2.53
C ILE A 51 -3.66 2.86 3.80
N LYS A 52 -4.21 2.42 4.93
CA LYS A 52 -3.96 3.04 6.23
C LYS A 52 -3.48 2.03 7.25
N GLY A 53 -2.49 2.42 8.04
CA GLY A 53 -2.08 1.69 9.22
C GLY A 53 -3.10 1.88 10.34
N LYS A 54 -3.50 0.77 10.97
CA LYS A 54 -4.37 0.73 12.14
C LYS A 54 -3.60 0.04 13.27
N TYR A 55 -3.23 0.82 14.28
CA TYR A 55 -2.73 0.30 15.55
C TYR A 55 -3.91 0.21 16.53
N ALA A 56 -4.11 -0.95 17.19
CA ALA A 56 -5.17 -1.12 18.18
C ALA A 56 -5.27 -0.01 19.25
N PRO A 57 -4.15 0.51 19.82
CA PRO A 57 -4.20 1.60 20.80
C PRO A 57 -4.39 3.00 20.19
N LEU A 58 -4.20 3.19 18.88
CA LEU A 58 -4.35 4.48 18.21
C LEU A 58 -5.72 4.56 17.54
N LYS A 59 -6.55 5.51 17.96
CA LYS A 59 -7.86 5.78 17.32
C LYS A 59 -7.72 6.25 15.88
N ASP A 60 -6.61 6.94 15.58
CA ASP A 60 -6.37 7.55 14.27
C ASP A 60 -5.62 6.60 13.35
N LYS A 61 -6.13 6.48 12.13
CA LYS A 61 -5.51 5.70 11.06
C LYS A 61 -4.51 6.58 10.32
N THR A 62 -3.25 6.15 10.26
CA THR A 62 -2.21 6.87 9.51
C THR A 62 -2.27 6.46 8.04
N LEU A 63 -2.29 7.43 7.14
CA LEU A 63 -2.19 7.16 5.70
C LEU A 63 -0.80 6.59 5.38
N ILE A 64 -0.76 5.46 4.69
CA ILE A 64 0.47 4.76 4.29
C ILE A 64 0.72 4.92 2.80
N ALA A 65 -0.32 4.77 1.99
CA ALA A 65 -0.23 4.90 0.53
C ALA A 65 -1.60 5.13 -0.10
N LEU A 66 -1.60 5.58 -1.35
CA LEU A 66 -2.80 5.62 -2.19
C LEU A 66 -2.69 4.55 -3.27
N ALA A 67 -3.80 3.89 -3.60
CA ALA A 67 -3.91 2.92 -4.68
C ALA A 67 -4.92 3.41 -5.73
N TYR A 68 -4.48 3.56 -6.97
CA TYR A 68 -5.34 4.02 -8.07
C TYR A 68 -4.91 3.46 -9.43
N ARG A 69 -5.77 3.58 -10.44
CA ARG A 69 -5.50 3.08 -11.80
C ARG A 69 -4.86 4.17 -12.67
N ILE A 70 -3.82 3.81 -13.41
CA ILE A 70 -3.35 4.57 -14.60
C ILE A 70 -3.18 3.57 -15.74
N GLY A 71 -3.97 3.75 -16.82
CA GLY A 71 -3.91 2.86 -17.98
C GLY A 71 -4.16 1.40 -17.60
N ASP A 72 -3.21 0.52 -17.95
CA ASP A 72 -3.23 -0.92 -17.63
C ASP A 72 -2.52 -1.27 -16.30
N SER A 73 -2.15 -0.24 -15.52
CA SER A 73 -1.37 -0.40 -14.30
C SER A 73 -2.12 0.13 -13.08
N VAL A 74 -1.93 -0.52 -11.94
CA VAL A 74 -2.28 0.03 -10.63
C VAL A 74 -1.04 0.66 -10.03
N VAL A 75 -1.20 1.88 -9.52
CA VAL A 75 -0.15 2.64 -8.86
C VAL A 75 -0.39 2.62 -7.36
N LEU A 76 0.66 2.32 -6.59
CA LEU A 76 0.73 2.55 -5.15
C LEU A 76 1.67 3.73 -4.93
N SER A 77 1.13 4.88 -4.54
CA SER A 77 1.88 6.14 -4.43
C SER A 77 2.10 6.57 -2.99
N GLU A 78 2.98 7.56 -2.83
CA GLU A 78 3.27 8.22 -1.55
C GLU A 78 3.85 7.26 -0.50
N VAL A 79 4.44 6.16 -0.95
CA VAL A 79 5.04 5.16 -0.06
C VAL A 79 6.34 5.71 0.51
N ASP A 80 6.46 5.69 1.84
CA ASP A 80 7.71 5.99 2.54
C ASP A 80 8.75 4.89 2.28
N ASP A 81 10.01 5.27 2.10
CA ASP A 81 11.10 4.33 1.82
C ASP A 81 11.39 3.34 2.96
N SER A 82 11.04 3.69 4.20
CA SER A 82 11.12 2.75 5.32
C SER A 82 10.15 1.57 5.20
N LEU A 83 9.12 1.68 4.36
CA LEU A 83 8.09 0.66 4.16
C LEU A 83 8.29 -0.18 2.89
N VAL A 84 9.42 -0.03 2.19
CA VAL A 84 9.65 -0.73 0.91
C VAL A 84 9.42 -2.23 0.97
N PRO A 85 9.95 -3.00 1.95
CA PRO A 85 9.74 -4.45 1.99
C PRO A 85 8.26 -4.82 2.13
N ASN A 86 7.51 -4.04 2.90
CA ASN A 86 6.08 -4.22 3.14
C ASN A 86 5.24 -4.13 1.85
N PHE A 87 5.77 -3.47 0.81
CA PHE A 87 5.15 -3.38 -0.51
C PHE A 87 5.80 -4.33 -1.52
N LEU A 88 7.12 -4.34 -1.63
CA LEU A 88 7.83 -5.12 -2.65
C LEU A 88 7.57 -6.61 -2.52
N ASP A 89 7.65 -7.17 -1.32
CA ASP A 89 7.55 -8.61 -1.10
C ASP A 89 6.19 -9.17 -1.55
N PRO A 90 5.03 -8.66 -1.06
CA PRO A 90 3.74 -9.17 -1.50
C PRO A 90 3.43 -8.90 -2.98
N LEU A 91 3.96 -7.80 -3.54
CA LEU A 91 3.77 -7.49 -4.96
C LEU A 91 4.63 -8.39 -5.85
N PHE A 92 5.86 -8.70 -5.46
CA PHE A 92 6.71 -9.64 -6.18
C PHE A 92 6.15 -11.06 -6.10
N GLU A 93 5.71 -11.50 -4.92
CA GLU A 93 5.11 -12.83 -4.74
C GLU A 93 3.88 -12.99 -5.64
N LYS A 94 3.02 -11.96 -5.72
CA LYS A 94 1.78 -12.04 -6.49
C LYS A 94 1.95 -11.83 -7.99
N TYR A 95 2.76 -10.84 -8.40
CA TYR A 95 2.79 -10.34 -9.78
C TYR A 95 4.10 -10.64 -10.51
N GLY A 96 5.18 -10.95 -9.77
CA GLY A 96 6.50 -11.22 -10.32
C GLY A 96 7.23 -9.98 -10.84
N PHE A 97 8.53 -10.15 -11.09
CA PHE A 97 9.44 -9.05 -11.44
C PHE A 97 9.09 -8.32 -12.75
N ASN A 98 8.47 -9.03 -13.70
CA ASN A 98 8.14 -8.47 -15.00
C ASN A 98 6.97 -7.47 -14.95
N ASN A 99 6.06 -7.64 -13.99
CA ASN A 99 4.86 -6.80 -13.86
C ASN A 99 5.00 -5.70 -12.81
N LEU A 100 6.14 -5.64 -12.11
CA LEU A 100 6.42 -4.63 -11.11
C LEU A 100 7.52 -3.68 -11.61
N LYS A 101 7.27 -2.37 -11.46
CA LYS A 101 8.25 -1.29 -11.66
C LYS A 101 8.09 -0.31 -10.51
N TRP A 102 9.15 0.42 -10.17
CA TRP A 102 9.08 1.45 -9.14
C TRP A 102 9.90 2.67 -9.51
N ILE A 103 9.47 3.82 -9.00
CA ILE A 103 10.16 5.09 -9.13
C ILE A 103 10.50 5.56 -7.72
N VAL A 104 11.75 5.94 -7.51
CA VAL A 104 12.21 6.56 -6.26
C VAL A 104 12.38 8.05 -6.54
N SER A 105 11.64 8.90 -5.83
CA SER A 105 11.84 10.35 -5.88
C SER A 105 12.46 10.83 -4.57
N PRO A 106 13.62 11.50 -4.61
CA PRO A 106 14.13 12.19 -3.45
C PRO A 106 13.15 13.30 -3.06
N THR A 107 12.70 13.30 -1.82
CA THR A 107 11.93 14.42 -1.26
C THR A 107 12.84 15.65 -1.30
N LYS A 108 12.47 16.70 -2.04
CA LYS A 108 13.25 17.95 -2.05
C LYS A 108 13.34 18.46 -0.61
N LYS A 109 14.58 18.58 -0.10
CA LYS A 109 14.87 19.26 1.17
C LYS A 109 14.69 20.76 1.02
#